data_AF-A0A371CI30-F1
#
_entry.id   AF-A0A371CI30-F1
#
_cell.length_a   1.000
_cell.length_b   1.000
_cell.length_c   1.000
_cell.angle_alpha   90.00
_cell.angle_beta   90.00
_cell.angle_gamma   90.00
#
_symmetry.space_group_name_H-M   'P 1'
#
loop_
_entity.id
_entity.type
_entity.pdbx_description
1 polymer ?
#
loop_
_entity_poly.entity_id
_entity_poly.type
_entity_poly.pdbx_seq_one_letter_code
_entity_poly.pdbx_strand_id
1 'polypeptide(L)'
;MCRELDNTSSIYSLIHPLPLFNSLVGTDDLTCDKDWRHVLKRFQNTLRLMDGLNMKSHTADSLLSPNDPQDVVLSFRLLNAIASLPADAPPDSTPIYQRARRSLAGRLYSRLLKYYTDISTSLRDQLEQLSAVAHLLMVLYKQDRGGFIPAIMYPDAQIMIKNGKDHCG
;
A
#
# COMPACT_ATOMS: atom_id res chain seq x y z
N MET A 1 -12.74 -11.27 -18.04
CA MET A 1 -12.02 -12.56 -18.04
C MET A 1 -10.54 -12.23 -18.01
N CYS A 2 -9.77 -12.76 -17.06
CA CYS A 2 -8.32 -12.52 -16.99
C CYS A 2 -7.58 -13.64 -17.73
N ARG A 3 -6.50 -13.29 -18.46
CA ARG A 3 -5.63 -14.22 -19.20
C ARG A 3 -4.17 -13.91 -18.89
N GLU A 4 -3.26 -14.84 -19.13
CA GLU A 4 -1.84 -14.52 -19.09
C GLU A 4 -1.45 -13.62 -20.27
N LEU A 5 -0.50 -12.71 -20.01
CA LEU A 5 0.07 -11.82 -21.00
C LEU A 5 0.74 -12.64 -22.11
N ASP A 6 0.36 -12.36 -23.35
CA ASP A 6 0.89 -13.10 -24.51
C ASP A 6 2.34 -12.68 -24.77
N ASN A 7 3.17 -13.65 -25.16
CA ASN A 7 4.58 -13.45 -25.53
C ASN A 7 4.72 -12.52 -26.74
N THR A 8 3.66 -12.37 -27.55
CA THR A 8 3.61 -11.45 -28.70
C THR A 8 3.35 -10.00 -28.31
N SER A 9 2.94 -9.74 -27.06
CA SER A 9 2.64 -8.40 -26.57
C SER A 9 3.92 -7.56 -26.45
N SER A 10 3.82 -6.28 -26.82
CA SER A 10 4.95 -5.32 -26.74
C SER A 10 5.48 -5.17 -25.31
N ILE A 11 4.62 -5.31 -24.30
CA ILE A 11 4.98 -5.18 -22.89
C ILE A 11 5.52 -6.48 -22.27
N TYR A 12 5.43 -7.62 -22.96
CA TYR A 12 5.89 -8.92 -22.42
C TYR A 12 7.38 -8.91 -22.11
N SER A 13 8.20 -8.38 -23.02
CA SER A 13 9.65 -8.30 -22.85
C SER A 13 10.09 -7.46 -21.64
N LEU A 14 9.26 -6.49 -21.23
CA LEU A 14 9.53 -5.62 -20.08
C LEU A 14 9.08 -6.24 -18.76
N ILE A 15 7.97 -6.98 -18.78
CA ILE A 15 7.31 -7.49 -17.58
C ILE A 15 7.81 -8.90 -17.23
N HIS A 16 8.03 -9.76 -18.22
CA HIS A 16 8.44 -11.15 -18.03
C HIS A 16 9.74 -11.31 -17.19
N PRO A 17 10.77 -10.45 -17.34
CA PRO A 17 11.99 -10.55 -16.54
C PRO A 17 11.82 -10.16 -15.07
N LEU A 18 10.66 -9.63 -14.65
CA LEU A 18 10.40 -9.22 -13.28
C LEU A 18 9.83 -10.41 -12.48
N PRO A 19 10.67 -11.16 -11.74
CA PRO A 19 10.18 -12.31 -10.98
C PRO A 19 9.13 -11.84 -9.97
N LEU A 20 8.04 -12.62 -9.85
CA LEU A 20 6.90 -12.37 -8.97
C LEU A 20 5.96 -11.23 -9.41
N PHE A 21 6.23 -10.56 -10.53
CA PHE A 21 5.27 -9.63 -11.10
C PHE A 21 4.09 -10.39 -11.71
N ASN A 22 2.88 -9.94 -11.44
CA ASN A 22 1.68 -10.60 -11.92
C ASN A 22 1.53 -10.39 -13.44
N SER A 23 1.58 -11.45 -14.24
CA SER A 23 1.42 -11.39 -15.70
C SER A 23 -0.02 -11.51 -16.20
N LEU A 24 -1.03 -11.54 -15.31
CA LEU A 24 -2.45 -11.68 -15.70
C LEU A 24 -3.06 -10.35 -16.16
N VAL A 25 -3.49 -10.27 -17.41
CA VAL A 25 -4.09 -9.10 -18.04
C VAL A 25 -5.53 -9.34 -18.46
N GLY A 26 -6.28 -8.27 -18.69
CA GLY A 26 -7.63 -8.30 -19.25
C GLY A 26 -7.63 -8.32 -20.78
N THR A 27 -8.74 -7.89 -21.37
CA THR A 27 -8.83 -7.65 -22.82
C THR A 27 -7.86 -6.53 -23.20
N ASP A 28 -7.19 -6.66 -24.36
CA ASP A 28 -6.22 -5.70 -24.89
C ASP A 28 -4.95 -5.49 -24.06
N ASP A 29 -4.55 -6.51 -23.27
CA ASP A 29 -3.40 -6.46 -22.36
C ASP A 29 -3.50 -5.41 -21.24
N LEU A 30 -4.70 -4.86 -21.03
CA LEU A 30 -4.98 -3.86 -19.99
C LEU A 30 -5.39 -4.53 -18.68
N THR A 31 -4.91 -3.98 -17.57
CA THR A 31 -5.37 -4.36 -16.22
C THR A 31 -6.35 -3.32 -15.70
N CYS A 32 -7.34 -3.76 -14.89
CA CYS A 32 -8.26 -2.82 -14.26
C CYS A 32 -7.48 -1.78 -13.49
N ASP A 33 -7.83 -0.49 -13.61
CA ASP A 33 -7.18 0.55 -12.82
C ASP A 33 -7.91 0.86 -11.50
N LYS A 34 -7.12 1.18 -10.48
CA LYS A 34 -7.60 1.59 -9.17
C LYS A 34 -6.88 2.86 -8.79
N ASP A 35 -7.65 3.95 -8.73
CA ASP A 35 -7.18 5.26 -8.30
C ASP A 35 -6.45 5.16 -6.95
N TRP A 36 -5.17 5.48 -6.96
CA TRP A 36 -4.30 5.40 -5.80
C TRP A 36 -4.78 6.28 -4.66
N ARG A 37 -5.39 7.43 -4.94
CA ARG A 37 -5.97 8.32 -3.91
C ARG A 37 -7.13 7.62 -3.21
N HIS A 38 -7.96 6.90 -3.97
CA HIS A 38 -9.04 6.10 -3.40
C HIS A 38 -8.52 4.94 -2.55
N VAL A 39 -7.44 4.28 -2.97
CA VAL A 39 -6.81 3.20 -2.19
C VAL A 39 -6.16 3.75 -0.90
N LEU A 40 -5.48 4.89 -0.94
CA LEU A 40 -4.95 5.56 0.27
C LEU A 40 -6.03 5.93 1.27
N LYS A 41 -7.20 6.42 0.80
CA LYS A 41 -8.35 6.68 1.66
C LYS A 41 -8.84 5.41 2.35
N ARG A 42 -8.84 4.27 1.65
CA ARG A 42 -9.21 2.99 2.25
C ARG A 42 -8.21 2.55 3.30
N PHE A 43 -6.90 2.74 3.07
CA PHE A 43 -5.89 2.53 4.12
C PHE A 43 -6.19 3.35 5.38
N GLN A 44 -6.53 4.63 5.25
CA GLN A 44 -6.93 5.46 6.40
C GLN A 44 -8.17 4.92 7.13
N ASN A 45 -9.22 4.54 6.40
CA ASN A 45 -10.46 4.02 7.01
C ASN A 45 -10.23 2.69 7.74
N THR A 46 -9.37 1.83 7.21
CA THR A 46 -8.99 0.59 7.88
C THR A 46 -8.22 0.86 9.17
N LEU A 47 -7.32 1.85 9.16
CA LEU A 47 -6.58 2.24 10.35
C LEU A 47 -7.48 2.86 11.44
N ARG A 48 -8.54 3.59 11.03
CA ARG A 48 -9.58 4.09 11.97
C ARG A 48 -10.34 2.97 12.66
N LEU A 49 -10.67 1.91 11.91
CA LEU A 49 -11.42 0.77 12.45
C LEU A 49 -10.55 -0.10 13.38
N MET A 50 -9.24 0.03 13.25
CA MET A 50 -8.26 -0.72 14.02
C MET A 50 -7.62 0.13 15.11
N ASP A 51 -8.20 0.03 16.31
CA ASP A 51 -7.58 0.44 17.59
C ASP A 51 -6.23 -0.27 17.85
N GLY A 52 -5.84 -1.22 16.99
CA GLY A 52 -4.66 -2.09 17.10
C GLY A 52 -3.30 -1.42 16.94
N LEU A 53 -3.19 -0.14 16.54
CA LEU A 53 -1.91 0.58 16.57
C LEU A 53 -1.62 1.27 17.91
N ASN A 54 -2.58 1.26 18.84
CA ASN A 54 -2.46 1.88 20.17
C ASN A 54 -1.93 3.32 20.08
N MET A 55 -2.41 4.08 19.07
CA MET A 55 -2.03 5.47 18.86
C MET A 55 -2.82 6.35 19.84
N LYS A 56 -2.47 6.28 21.14
CA LYS A 56 -2.96 7.25 22.12
C LYS A 56 -2.27 8.59 21.87
N SER A 57 -2.81 9.40 20.97
CA SER A 57 -2.45 10.81 20.87
C SER A 57 -3.64 11.60 20.35
N HIS A 58 -3.86 12.77 20.94
CA HIS A 58 -4.73 13.85 20.48
C HIS A 58 -4.53 14.20 18.98
N THR A 59 -3.35 13.86 18.42
CA THR A 59 -3.06 13.93 16.98
C THR A 59 -3.83 12.89 16.16
N ALA A 60 -4.03 11.68 16.67
CA ALA A 60 -4.80 10.64 16.01
C ALA A 60 -6.27 11.04 15.89
N ASP A 61 -6.90 11.54 16.96
CA ASP A 61 -8.29 11.99 16.91
C ASP A 61 -8.51 13.14 15.91
N SER A 62 -7.55 14.07 15.81
CA SER A 62 -7.59 15.16 14.83
C SER A 62 -7.39 14.68 13.37
N LEU A 63 -6.53 13.66 13.16
CA LEU A 63 -6.25 13.06 11.85
C LEU A 63 -7.31 12.01 11.43
N LEU A 64 -8.09 11.53 12.38
CA LEU A 64 -9.16 10.56 12.22
C LEU A 64 -10.55 11.22 12.35
N SER A 65 -10.65 12.56 12.34
CA SER A 65 -11.92 13.30 12.34
C SER A 65 -12.45 13.52 10.91
N PRO A 66 -13.71 13.18 10.61
CA PRO A 66 -14.27 13.29 9.27
C PRO A 66 -14.96 14.64 9.10
N ASN A 67 -14.22 15.69 8.73
CA ASN A 67 -14.88 16.89 8.21
C ASN A 67 -14.96 16.90 6.68
N ASP A 68 -14.11 16.15 5.98
CA ASP A 68 -14.18 16.05 4.53
C ASP A 68 -13.82 14.63 4.01
N PRO A 69 -14.79 13.89 3.43
CA PRO A 69 -14.54 12.60 2.77
C PRO A 69 -13.66 12.71 1.50
N GLN A 70 -13.29 13.92 1.06
CA GLN A 70 -12.37 14.16 -0.05
C GLN A 70 -10.91 14.44 0.35
N ASP A 71 -10.57 14.51 1.64
CA ASP A 71 -9.25 14.98 2.09
C ASP A 71 -8.12 13.93 1.98
N VAL A 72 -7.53 13.83 0.78
CA VAL A 72 -6.33 13.02 0.50
C VAL A 72 -5.12 13.51 1.31
N VAL A 73 -5.09 14.78 1.71
CA VAL A 73 -3.99 15.37 2.51
C VAL A 73 -4.03 14.80 3.92
N LEU A 74 -5.21 14.61 4.49
CA LEU A 74 -5.38 13.97 5.80
C LEU A 74 -4.92 12.50 5.78
N SER A 75 -5.30 11.75 4.74
CA SER A 75 -4.83 10.38 4.54
C SER A 75 -3.31 10.35 4.45
N PHE A 76 -2.71 11.24 3.66
CA PHE A 76 -1.26 11.35 3.53
C PHE A 76 -0.57 11.66 4.87
N ARG A 77 -1.07 12.65 5.62
CA ARG A 77 -0.53 13.02 6.94
C ARG A 77 -0.57 11.86 7.93
N LEU A 78 -1.67 11.12 7.97
CA LEU A 78 -1.81 9.95 8.83
C LEU A 78 -0.82 8.84 8.45
N LEU A 79 -0.74 8.48 7.17
CA LEU A 79 0.17 7.44 6.71
C LEU A 79 1.64 7.83 6.93
N ASN A 80 1.97 9.11 6.75
CA ASN A 80 3.30 9.64 7.02
C ASN A 80 3.64 9.62 8.52
N ALA A 81 2.67 9.92 9.38
CA ALA A 81 2.83 9.79 10.83
C ALA A 81 3.10 8.33 11.21
N ILE A 82 2.41 7.36 10.59
CA ILE A 82 2.64 5.92 10.82
C ILE A 82 4.00 5.48 10.28
N ALA A 83 4.38 5.94 9.10
CA ALA A 83 5.69 5.70 8.50
C ALA A 83 6.84 6.21 9.37
N SER A 84 6.61 7.27 10.15
CA SER A 84 7.58 7.89 11.04
C SER A 84 7.58 7.30 12.45
N LEU A 85 6.76 6.28 12.74
CA LEU A 85 6.73 5.66 14.07
C LEU A 85 8.04 4.91 14.34
N PRO A 86 8.63 5.06 15.54
CA PRO A 86 9.82 4.31 15.91
C PRO A 86 9.52 2.81 15.90
N ALA A 87 10.42 2.02 15.30
CA ALA A 87 10.29 0.56 15.25
C ALA A 87 10.36 -0.09 16.65
N ASP A 88 11.04 0.59 17.57
CA ASP A 88 11.29 0.14 18.94
C ASP A 88 10.28 0.80 19.89
N ALA A 89 9.04 0.31 19.90
CA ALA A 89 8.14 0.65 21.00
C ALA A 89 8.76 0.16 22.33
N PRO A 90 8.62 0.89 23.45
CA PRO A 90 9.19 0.47 24.74
C PRO A 90 8.78 -0.96 25.12
N PRO A 91 9.71 -1.78 25.68
CA PRO A 91 9.51 -3.20 25.95
C PRO A 91 8.25 -3.53 26.76
N ASP A 92 7.82 -2.62 27.64
CA ASP A 92 6.90 -2.97 28.73
C ASP A 92 5.40 -2.73 28.45
N SER A 93 5.01 -2.17 27.30
CA SER A 93 3.61 -1.73 27.09
C SER A 93 2.89 -2.34 25.90
N THR A 94 3.58 -3.08 25.03
CA THR A 94 2.99 -3.57 23.77
C THR A 94 3.45 -5.00 23.43
N PRO A 95 2.52 -5.94 23.18
CA PRO A 95 2.86 -7.30 22.76
C PRO A 95 3.77 -7.32 21.53
N ILE A 96 4.72 -8.26 21.47
CA ILE A 96 5.70 -8.42 20.36
C ILE A 96 5.01 -8.43 18.99
N TYR A 97 3.87 -9.12 18.89
CA TYR A 97 3.06 -9.18 17.67
C TYR A 97 2.60 -7.79 17.19
N GLN A 98 2.18 -6.93 18.11
CA GLN A 98 1.73 -5.57 17.78
C GLN A 98 2.90 -4.67 17.38
N ARG A 99 4.08 -4.85 18.00
CA ARG A 99 5.30 -4.12 17.61
C ARG A 99 5.76 -4.51 16.20
N ALA A 100 5.78 -5.81 15.89
CA ALA A 100 6.11 -6.31 14.56
C ALA A 100 5.13 -5.80 13.50
N ARG A 101 3.83 -5.85 13.79
CA ARG A 101 2.76 -5.33 12.91
C ARG A 101 2.91 -3.84 12.65
N ARG A 102 3.17 -3.03 13.69
CA ARG A 102 3.40 -1.58 13.57
C ARG A 102 4.63 -1.25 12.74
N SER A 103 5.73 -1.97 12.96
CA SER A 103 6.97 -1.81 12.18
C SER A 103 6.76 -2.15 10.69
N LEU A 104 6.06 -3.25 10.40
CA LEU A 104 5.72 -3.63 9.02
C LEU A 104 4.79 -2.62 8.35
N ALA A 105 3.77 -2.13 9.06
CA ALA A 105 2.88 -1.08 8.56
C ALA A 105 3.63 0.23 8.27
N GLY A 106 4.52 0.67 9.18
CA GLY A 106 5.36 1.84 8.96
C GLY A 106 6.22 1.71 7.71
N ARG A 107 6.86 0.55 7.50
CA ARG A 107 7.66 0.27 6.29
C ARG A 107 6.79 0.24 5.03
N LEU A 108 5.60 -0.35 5.10
CA LEU A 108 4.65 -0.40 3.98
C LEU A 108 4.30 1.02 3.53
N TYR A 109 3.86 1.87 4.45
CA TYR A 109 3.43 3.23 4.13
C TYR A 109 4.59 4.13 3.73
N SER A 110 5.75 4.02 4.37
CA SER A 110 6.95 4.77 3.98
C SER A 110 7.30 4.54 2.51
N ARG A 111 7.34 3.28 2.08
CA ARG A 111 7.67 2.92 0.69
C ARG A 111 6.58 3.33 -0.30
N LEU A 112 5.31 3.16 0.10
CA LEU A 112 4.17 3.57 -0.71
C LEU A 112 4.14 5.08 -0.94
N LEU A 113 4.32 5.88 0.12
CA LEU A 113 4.35 7.34 0.03
C LEU A 113 5.55 7.79 -0.81
N LYS A 114 6.74 7.23 -0.58
CA LYS A 114 7.93 7.53 -1.38
C LYS A 114 7.67 7.33 -2.88
N TYR A 115 7.05 6.23 -3.26
CA TYR A 115 6.70 5.95 -4.65
C TYR A 115 5.77 7.01 -5.27
N TYR A 116 4.77 7.50 -4.53
CA TYR A 116 3.80 8.48 -5.05
C TYR A 116 4.23 9.95 -4.93
N THR A 117 5.18 10.28 -4.04
CA THR A 117 5.63 11.67 -3.85
C THR A 117 6.96 12.00 -4.48
N ASP A 118 7.84 11.00 -4.65
CA ASP A 118 9.19 11.23 -5.16
C ASP A 118 9.23 11.08 -6.68
N ILE A 119 8.98 12.19 -7.37
CA ILE A 119 9.02 12.29 -8.83
C ILE A 119 10.44 12.13 -9.42
N SER A 120 11.49 12.20 -8.58
CA SER A 120 12.89 12.14 -9.03
C SER A 120 13.45 10.72 -9.11
N THR A 121 12.69 9.72 -8.67
CA THR A 121 13.13 8.32 -8.62
C THR A 121 13.18 7.65 -9.99
N SER A 122 14.20 6.80 -10.17
CA SER A 122 14.31 5.98 -11.39
C SER A 122 13.19 4.95 -11.47
N LEU A 123 12.89 4.47 -12.68
CA LEU A 123 11.91 3.40 -12.89
C LEU A 123 12.27 2.13 -12.09
N ARG A 124 13.57 1.82 -11.99
CA ARG A 124 14.06 0.68 -11.21
C ARG A 124 13.74 0.84 -9.73
N ASP A 125 14.04 2.00 -9.15
CA ASP A 125 13.78 2.27 -7.73
C ASP A 125 12.28 2.26 -7.43
N GLN A 126 11.48 2.76 -8.36
CA GLN A 126 10.02 2.72 -8.30
C GLN A 126 9.48 1.29 -8.28
N LEU A 127 9.94 0.45 -9.21
CA LEU A 127 9.58 -0.97 -9.25
C LEU A 127 10.03 -1.70 -7.97
N GLU A 128 11.20 -1.34 -7.43
CA GLU A 128 11.66 -1.89 -6.15
C GLU A 128 10.75 -1.46 -4.98
N GLN A 129 10.34 -0.20 -4.93
CA GLN A 129 9.38 0.27 -3.91
C GLN A 129 8.04 -0.46 -4.04
N LEU A 130 7.47 -0.53 -5.24
CA LEU A 130 6.20 -1.20 -5.52
C LEU A 130 6.25 -2.70 -5.18
N SER A 131 7.34 -3.38 -5.57
CA SER A 131 7.56 -4.77 -5.22
C SER A 131 7.63 -4.96 -3.71
N ALA A 132 8.40 -4.13 -2.99
CA ALA A 132 8.48 -4.20 -1.54
C ALA A 132 7.12 -3.95 -0.87
N VAL A 133 6.33 -2.99 -1.37
CA VAL A 133 4.96 -2.72 -0.90
C VAL A 133 4.08 -3.96 -1.11
N ALA A 134 4.10 -4.59 -2.29
CA ALA A 134 3.30 -5.77 -2.58
C ALA A 134 3.60 -6.93 -1.61
N HIS A 135 4.88 -7.17 -1.33
CA HIS A 135 5.31 -8.23 -0.40
C HIS A 135 4.94 -7.92 1.05
N LEU A 136 5.14 -6.68 1.51
CA LEU A 136 4.74 -6.25 2.86
C LEU A 136 3.23 -6.36 3.05
N LEU A 137 2.44 -5.97 2.04
CA LEU A 137 0.99 -6.09 2.05
C LEU A 137 0.56 -7.57 2.13
N MET A 138 1.22 -8.45 1.38
CA MET A 138 0.95 -9.90 1.42
C MET A 138 1.25 -10.49 2.81
N VAL A 139 2.37 -10.13 3.43
CA VAL A 139 2.72 -10.60 4.79
C VAL A 139 1.67 -10.13 5.80
N LEU A 140 1.32 -8.84 5.78
CA LEU A 140 0.30 -8.27 6.66
C LEU A 140 -1.08 -8.90 6.46
N TYR A 141 -1.46 -9.18 5.20
CA TYR A 141 -2.71 -9.83 4.87
C TYR A 141 -2.74 -11.30 5.33
N LYS A 142 -1.67 -12.07 5.08
CA LYS A 142 -1.58 -13.48 5.45
C LYS A 142 -1.60 -13.69 6.97
N GLN A 143 -0.98 -12.79 7.71
CA GLN A 143 -0.85 -12.88 9.17
C GLN A 143 -2.18 -12.65 9.90
N ASP A 144 -3.05 -11.77 9.39
CA ASP A 144 -4.30 -11.39 10.05
C ASP A 144 -5.58 -11.74 9.25
N ARG A 145 -5.43 -12.38 8.08
CA ARG A 145 -6.48 -12.85 7.15
C ARG A 145 -7.70 -11.93 6.99
N GLY A 146 -7.48 -10.64 6.80
CA GLY A 146 -8.59 -9.68 6.67
C GLY A 146 -8.75 -8.74 7.86
N GLY A 147 -8.10 -9.01 9.00
CA GLY A 147 -8.11 -8.10 10.15
C GLY A 147 -7.39 -6.80 9.80
N PHE A 148 -6.07 -6.82 9.60
CA PHE A 148 -5.30 -5.59 9.32
C PHE A 148 -5.55 -5.00 7.95
N ILE A 149 -5.55 -5.84 6.93
CA ILE A 149 -5.83 -5.47 5.57
C ILE A 149 -7.14 -6.20 5.20
N PRO A 150 -8.28 -5.50 5.06
CA PRO A 150 -9.53 -6.11 4.66
C PRO A 150 -9.40 -6.92 3.36
N ALA A 151 -10.17 -8.00 3.25
CA ALA A 151 -10.12 -8.92 2.11
C ALA A 151 -10.36 -8.24 0.75
N ILE A 152 -11.18 -7.19 0.70
CA ILE A 152 -11.43 -6.39 -0.51
C ILE A 152 -10.27 -5.44 -0.82
N MET A 153 -9.59 -4.97 0.22
CA MET A 153 -8.55 -3.97 0.10
C MET A 153 -7.23 -4.55 -0.42
N TYR A 154 -6.93 -5.80 -0.07
CA TYR A 154 -5.76 -6.50 -0.59
C TYR A 154 -5.72 -6.55 -2.13
N PRO A 155 -6.74 -7.07 -2.84
CA PRO A 155 -6.72 -7.10 -4.31
C PRO A 155 -6.74 -5.70 -4.92
N ASP A 156 -7.46 -4.72 -4.33
CA ASP A 156 -7.46 -3.34 -4.84
C ASP A 156 -6.07 -2.69 -4.78
N ALA A 157 -5.33 -2.91 -3.71
CA ALA A 157 -3.96 -2.41 -3.59
C ALA A 157 -2.99 -3.13 -4.53
N GLN A 158 -3.15 -4.45 -4.73
CA GLN A 158 -2.35 -5.20 -5.72
C GLN A 158 -2.60 -4.70 -7.15
N ILE A 159 -3.85 -4.38 -7.48
CA ILE A 159 -4.23 -3.79 -8.76
C ILE A 159 -3.57 -2.41 -8.92
N MET A 160 -3.70 -1.53 -7.93
CA MET A 160 -3.07 -0.20 -7.93
C MET A 160 -1.54 -0.28 -8.10
N ILE A 161 -0.88 -1.22 -7.40
CA ILE A 161 0.57 -1.43 -7.52
C ILE A 161 0.95 -1.87 -8.92
N LYS A 162 0.14 -2.75 -9.52
CA LYS A 162 0.39 -3.28 -10.86
C LYS A 162 0.31 -2.20 -11.95
N ASN A 163 -0.59 -1.23 -11.82
CA ASN A 163 -0.71 -0.10 -12.75
C ASN A 163 0.03 1.14 -12.26
N GLY A 164 1.00 0.98 -11.37
CA GLY A 164 1.83 2.07 -10.89
C GLY A 164 2.68 2.63 -12.03
N LYS A 165 2.08 3.46 -12.91
CA LYS A 165 2.59 4.60 -13.68
C LYS A 165 1.76 5.04 -14.91
N ASP A 166 0.45 4.78 -14.97
CA ASP A 166 -0.39 5.36 -16.05
C ASP A 166 -0.69 6.87 -15.91
N HIS A 167 0.06 7.65 -15.11
CA HIS A 167 -0.25 9.06 -14.80
C HIS A 167 0.86 10.06 -15.14
N CYS A 168 1.87 9.66 -15.93
CA CYS A 168 2.76 10.60 -16.61
C CYS A 168 2.40 10.65 -18.10
N GLY A 169 1.34 11.39 -18.41
CA GLY A 169 1.03 11.94 -19.72
C GLY A 169 0.83 13.45 -19.55
#